data_AF-A0A1T4QX86-F1
#
_entry.id   AF-A0A1T4QX86-F1
#
_cell.length_a   1.000
_cell.length_b   1.000
_cell.length_c   1.000
_cell.angle_alpha   90.00
_cell.angle_beta   90.00
_cell.angle_gamma   90.00
#
_symmetry.space_group_name_H-M   'P 1'
#
loop_
_entity.id
_entity.type
_entity.pdbx_description
1 polymer ?
#
loop_
_entity_poly.entity_id
_entity_poly.type
_entity_poly.pdbx_seq_one_letter_code
_entity_poly.pdbx_strand_id
1 'polypeptide(L)' 'MRKLIKDIIFAWKFKRAVRKADYLRHITHRKYMVIVVRGRLEVISKQDIRKFVAGGVFRKGMTAADIERKAIYITL' A
#
# COMPACT_ATOMS: atom_id res chain seq x y z
N MET A 1 18.03 19.99 8.22
CA MET A 1 16.65 20.49 8.48
C MET A 1 15.61 20.07 7.44
N ARG A 2 15.77 20.38 6.13
CA ARG A 2 14.76 20.03 5.11
C ARG A 2 14.44 18.53 4.97
N LYS A 3 15.43 17.64 5.21
CA LYS A 3 15.22 16.17 5.21
C LYS A 3 14.36 15.72 6.41
N LEU A 4 14.75 16.11 7.62
CA LEU A 4 14.01 15.83 8.87
C LEU A 4 12.52 16.19 8.79
N ILE A 5 12.17 17.36 8.24
CA ILE A 5 10.76 17.77 8.09
C ILE A 5 10.01 16.81 7.14
N LYS A 6 10.63 16.44 6.02
CA LYS A 6 10.04 15.49 5.06
C LYS A 6 9.86 14.10 5.68
N ASP A 7 10.84 13.66 6.47
CA ASP A 7 10.82 12.36 7.13
C ASP A 7 9.70 12.29 8.20
N ILE A 8 9.52 13.35 8.98
CA ILE A 8 8.43 13.47 9.96
C ILE A 8 7.06 13.44 9.26
N ILE A 9 6.89 14.21 8.17
CA ILE A 9 5.65 14.22 7.39
C ILE A 9 5.37 12.83 6.80
N PHE A 10 6.40 12.16 6.29
CA PHE A 10 6.29 10.81 5.75
C PHE A 10 5.89 9.80 6.83
N ALA A 11 6.53 9.83 8.00
CA ALA A 11 6.20 8.97 9.13
C ALA A 11 4.74 9.15 9.59
N TRP A 12 4.24 10.39 9.63
CA TRP A 12 2.85 10.66 9.97
C TRP A 12 1.88 10.11 8.92
N LYS A 13 2.16 10.32 7.63
CA LYS A 13 1.36 9.76 6.53
C LYS A 13 1.38 8.24 6.54
N PHE A 14 2.52 7.62 6.83
CA PHE A 14 2.68 6.18 6.97
C PHE A 14 1.84 5.63 8.12
N LYS A 15 1.92 6.24 9.31
CA LYS A 15 1.09 5.86 10.46
C LYS A 15 -0.41 5.94 10.14
N ARG A 16 -0.83 6.96 9.39
CA ARG A 16 -2.22 7.10 8.93
C ARG A 16 -2.62 6.01 7.94
N ALA A 17 -1.74 5.65 7.01
CA ALA A 17 -1.98 4.58 6.04
C ALA A 17 -2.09 3.21 6.71
N VAL A 18 -1.22 2.91 7.68
CA VAL A 18 -1.28 1.68 8.49
C VAL A 18 -2.61 1.58 9.23
N ARG A 19 -3.00 2.63 9.97
CA ARG A 19 -4.29 2.67 10.67
C ARG A 19 -5.49 2.44 9.73
N LYS A 20 -5.44 3.03 8.53
CA LYS A 20 -6.48 2.82 7.51
C LYS A 20 -6.50 1.37 7.02
N ALA A 21 -5.33 0.75 6.81
CA ALA A 21 -5.23 -0.64 6.40
C ALA A 21 -5.81 -1.58 7.47
N ASP A 22 -5.46 -1.38 8.74
CA ASP A 22 -5.97 -2.18 9.86
C ASP A 22 -7.48 -2.00 10.03
N TYR A 23 -7.99 -0.78 9.90
CA TYR A 23 -9.43 -0.49 9.93
C TYR A 23 -10.18 -1.19 8.80
N LEU A 24 -9.67 -1.11 7.57
CA LEU A 24 -10.28 -1.78 6.42
C LEU A 24 -10.24 -3.30 6.55
N ARG A 25 -9.16 -3.85 7.11
CA ARG A 25 -9.08 -5.27 7.47
C ARG A 25 -10.16 -5.63 8.49
N HIS A 26 -10.34 -4.83 9.53
CA HIS A 26 -11.32 -5.11 10.57
C HIS A 26 -12.75 -5.18 10.02
N ILE A 27 -13.10 -4.29 9.07
CA ILE A 27 -14.45 -4.25 8.49
C ILE A 27 -14.68 -5.33 7.43
N THR A 28 -13.70 -5.54 6.55
CA THR A 28 -13.92 -6.38 5.36
C THR A 28 -13.35 -7.79 5.51
N HIS A 29 -12.58 -8.05 6.57
CA HIS A 29 -11.83 -9.29 6.80
C HIS A 29 -10.89 -9.67 5.65
N ARG A 30 -10.45 -8.69 4.85
CA ARG A 30 -9.51 -8.88 3.74
C ARG A 30 -8.11 -8.44 4.14
N LYS A 31 -7.12 -8.99 3.43
CA LYS A 31 -5.73 -8.54 3.53
C LYS A 31 -5.53 -7.23 2.78
N TYR A 32 -5.12 -6.20 3.50
CA TYR A 32 -4.70 -4.90 2.97
C TYR A 32 -3.18 -4.73 3.04
N MET A 33 -2.68 -3.93 2.11
CA MET A 33 -1.27 -3.60 1.97
C MET A 33 -1.12 -2.10 1.79
N VAL A 34 -0.02 -1.56 2.30
CA VAL A 34 0.42 -0.20 2.04
C VAL A 34 1.56 -0.25 1.04
N ILE A 35 1.36 0.36 -0.13
CA ILE A 35 2.35 0.44 -1.21
C ILE A 35 2.70 1.90 -1.47
N VAL A 36 3.89 2.15 -2.04
CA VAL A 36 4.25 3.47 -2.54
C VAL A 36 4.06 3.51 -4.05
N VAL A 37 3.15 4.37 -4.49
CA VAL A 37 2.88 4.63 -5.91
C VAL A 37 3.19 6.08 -6.21
N ARG A 38 4.15 6.33 -7.12
CA ARG A 38 4.57 7.68 -7.52
C ARG A 38 4.86 8.62 -6.33
N GLY A 39 5.48 8.09 -5.27
CA GLY A 39 5.83 8.83 -4.05
C GLY A 39 4.68 9.06 -3.07
N ARG A 40 3.50 8.45 -3.29
CA ARG A 40 2.35 8.48 -2.37
C ARG A 40 2.11 7.11 -1.75
N LEU A 41 1.69 7.12 -0.49
CA LEU A 41 1.32 5.92 0.26
C LEU A 41 -0.14 5.57 -0.03
N GLU A 42 -0.37 4.43 -0.65
CA GLU A 42 -1.69 3.95 -1.02
C GLU A 42 -2.02 2.65 -0.28
N VAL A 43 -3.27 2.53 0.17
CA VAL A 43 -3.78 1.36 0.90
C VAL A 43 -4.67 0.57 -0.04
N ILE A 44 -4.29 -0.67 -0.38
CA ILE A 44 -4.99 -1.48 -1.38
C ILE A 44 -5.18 -2.90 -0.84
N SER A 45 -6.31 -3.55 -1.16
CA SER A 45 -6.53 -4.95 -0.81
C SER A 45 -5.81 -5.90 -1.77
N LYS A 46 -5.43 -7.09 -1.29
CA LYS A 46 -4.83 -8.15 -2.13
C LYS A 46 -5.73 -8.51 -3.33
N GLN A 47 -7.06 -8.47 -3.14
CA GLN A 47 -8.00 -8.74 -4.21
C GLN A 47 -7.98 -7.64 -5.28
N ASP A 48 -7.93 -6.38 -4.87
CA ASP A 48 -7.87 -5.26 -5.80
C ASP A 48 -6.55 -5.22 -6.56
N ILE A 49 -5.43 -5.58 -5.90
CA ILE A 49 -4.14 -5.77 -6.59
C ILE A 49 -4.29 -6.80 -7.72
N ARG A 50 -4.91 -7.96 -7.46
CA ARG A 50 -5.14 -8.98 -8.50
C ARG A 50 -6.02 -8.45 -9.63
N LYS A 51 -7.08 -7.69 -9.32
CA LYS A 51 -7.95 -7.07 -10.33
C LYS A 51 -7.20 -6.04 -11.18
N PHE A 52 -6.38 -5.19 -10.57
CA PHE A 52 -5.58 -4.18 -11.28
C PHE A 52 -4.48 -4.80 -12.14
N VAL A 53 -3.85 -5.89 -11.69
CA VAL A 53 -2.90 -6.66 -12.51
C VAL A 53 -3.61 -7.27 -13.71
N ALA A 54 -4.77 -7.91 -13.51
CA ALA A 54 -5.57 -8.47 -14.60
C ALA A 54 -6.08 -7.40 -15.58
N GLY A 55 -6.44 -6.22 -15.07
CA GLY A 55 -6.89 -5.07 -15.86
C GLY A 55 -5.76 -4.28 -16.54
N GLY A 56 -4.51 -4.70 -16.44
CA GLY A 56 -3.38 -4.04 -17.11
C GLY A 56 -3.04 -2.64 -16.57
N VAL A 57 -3.49 -2.30 -15.35
CA VAL A 57 -3.21 -1.00 -14.70
C VAL A 57 -1.74 -0.88 -14.31
N PHE A 58 -1.10 -2.01 -14.00
CA PHE A 58 0.32 -2.08 -13.70
C PHE A 58 1.17 -2.33 -14.95
N ARG A 59 2.48 -2.04 -14.84
CA ARG A 59 3.44 -2.28 -15.93
C ARG A 59 3.37 -3.74 -16.37
N LYS A 60 3.37 -3.97 -17.69
CA LYS A 60 3.35 -5.31 -18.31
C LYS A 60 4.43 -6.20 -17.69
N GLY A 61 4.01 -7.38 -17.20
CA GLY A 61 4.88 -8.35 -16.51
C GLY A 61 4.95 -8.20 -14.99
N MET A 62 4.30 -7.20 -14.37
CA MET A 62 4.16 -7.16 -12.91
C MET A 62 3.13 -8.17 -12.43
N THR A 63 3.52 -9.03 -11.49
CA THR A 63 2.59 -9.93 -10.82
C THR A 63 2.09 -9.34 -9.50
N ALA A 64 0.99 -9.87 -8.98
CA ALA A 64 0.51 -9.50 -7.65
C ALA A 64 1.62 -9.76 -6.60
N ALA A 65 2.33 -10.88 -6.69
CA ALA A 65 3.42 -11.24 -5.78
C ALA A 65 4.57 -10.21 -5.78
N ASP A 66 4.90 -9.64 -6.95
CA ASP A 66 5.91 -8.58 -7.04
C ASP A 66 5.47 -7.30 -6.33
N ILE A 67 4.16 -7.02 -6.33
CA ILE A 67 3.57 -5.88 -5.63
C ILE A 67 3.55 -6.15 -4.12
N GLU A 68 3.24 -7.38 -3.70
CA GLU A 68 3.32 -7.80 -2.29
C GLU A 68 4.73 -7.63 -1.75
N ARG A 69 5.76 -8.04 -2.51
CA ARG A 69 7.18 -7.86 -2.14
C ARG A 69 7.61 -6.39 -2.01
N LYS A 70 6.94 -5.48 -2.72
CA LYS A 70 7.21 -4.03 -2.66
C LYS A 70 6.34 -3.29 -1.65
N ALA A 71 5.40 -3.98 -1.01
CA ALA A 71 4.58 -3.38 0.03
C ALA A 71 5.45 -3.03 1.25
N ILE A 72 5.24 -1.84 1.80
CA ILE A 72 5.95 -1.37 2.99
C ILE A 72 5.27 -1.91 4.25
N TYR A 73 3.98 -2.25 4.15
CA TYR A 73 3.22 -2.86 5.22
C TYR A 73 2.17 -3.80 4.64
N ILE A 74 1.98 -4.94 5.30
CA ILE A 74 0.95 -5.93 4.98
C ILE A 74 0.23 -6.25 6.28
N THR A 75 -1.09 -6.15 6.25
CA THR A 75 -1.93 -6.60 7.37
C THR A 75 -2.02 -8.13 7.38
N LEU A 76 -1.94 -8.74 8.57
CA LEU A 76 -1.94 -10.19 8.76
C LEU A 76 -3.34 -10.82 8.61
#